data_AF-A0A963ZUS6-F1
#
_entry.id   AF-A0A963ZUS6-F1
#
_cell.length_a   1.000
_cell.length_b   1.000
_cell.length_c   1.000
_cell.angle_alpha   90.00
_cell.angle_beta   90.00
_cell.angle_gamma   90.00
#
_symmetry.space_group_name_H-M   'P 1'
#
loop_
_entity.id
_entity.type
_entity.pdbx_description
1 polymer ?
#
loop_
_entity_poly.entity_id
_entity_poly.type
_entity_poly.pdbx_seq_one_letter_code
_entity_poly.pdbx_strand_id
1 'polypeptide(L)'
;MENSKLITILQQLDKLELSRCRKYIFSPYFNSSEDLSNLFDLVSSALDKHNGQPSKIPSKEKLWKKLNPAKPYDDTRMRKYFSDLLKLVEGFLSQQAFDKNPLAQTARFLEAVEERKLTKLYNSASRNALRVSQNYPYHNTEYYYYQYVLEKHYFGLTDFETKREDVSNVEVISKNLDFFYFGEKLRLYCEVLSRRKFVNYEYQIGFIENILKNLEVIENKPPLLEIYYRISKLYTEPANEENYKELKLLLDNYGNTVPVQEARDELYMAAQNYCVSRINSGNQHFSYELFSLYKAMLVNEIIIAEGKLPEWFFKNIAMIGLRLKEYDWIEKFIFDYQHFLPEDVRQNAVTFNLAQLYFYQKKYDKVIEQLRNVEYEDIIYNFNSKTLLIATYFEMEEIDVLYSLMDTFRTFLNRRKDVPEQRRKLYINLIKFTKKLTNISPKNKKALLDLKQEVLETKNVASMNWLLEKIDDLAGLASPVAG
;
A
#
# COMPACT_ATOMS: atom_id res chain seq x y z
N MET A 1 -9.82 29.89 -11.16
CA MET A 1 -10.25 28.97 -12.24
C MET A 1 -9.49 27.65 -12.17
N GLU A 2 -8.18 27.70 -11.91
CA GLU A 2 -7.32 26.53 -11.70
C GLU A 2 -7.82 25.60 -10.58
N ASN A 3 -8.44 26.15 -9.51
CA ASN A 3 -9.04 25.37 -8.41
C ASN A 3 -10.49 24.94 -8.65
N SER A 4 -11.01 25.02 -9.88
CA SER A 4 -12.37 24.52 -10.13
C SER A 4 -12.37 23.00 -10.23
N LYS A 5 -13.40 22.35 -9.68
CA LYS A 5 -13.51 20.87 -9.61
C LYS A 5 -13.25 20.19 -10.96
N LEU A 6 -13.81 20.73 -12.06
CA LEU A 6 -13.58 20.24 -13.41
C LEU A 6 -12.08 20.20 -13.77
N ILE A 7 -11.40 21.33 -13.58
CA ILE A 7 -9.99 21.46 -13.93
C ILE A 7 -9.13 20.51 -13.11
N THR A 8 -9.36 20.43 -11.80
CA THR A 8 -8.60 19.55 -10.90
C THR A 8 -8.75 18.08 -11.30
N ILE A 9 -9.95 17.66 -11.72
CA ILE A 9 -10.18 16.29 -12.22
C ILE A 9 -9.46 16.05 -13.55
N LEU A 10 -9.59 16.96 -14.52
CA LEU A 10 -8.96 16.80 -15.83
C LEU A 10 -7.42 16.80 -15.73
N GLN A 11 -6.84 17.47 -14.74
CA GLN A 11 -5.41 17.45 -14.46
C GLN A 11 -4.89 16.08 -13.98
N GLN A 12 -5.76 15.22 -13.45
CA GLN A 12 -5.39 13.86 -13.04
C GLN A 12 -5.41 12.86 -14.20
N LEU A 13 -6.04 13.21 -15.32
CA LEU A 13 -6.13 12.34 -16.48
C LEU A 13 -4.83 12.36 -17.27
N ASP A 14 -4.35 11.18 -17.67
CA ASP A 14 -3.22 11.10 -18.59
C ASP A 14 -3.63 11.50 -20.02
N LYS A 15 -2.65 11.59 -20.94
CA LYS A 15 -2.90 11.98 -22.34
C LYS A 15 -3.87 11.03 -23.05
N LEU A 16 -3.81 9.75 -22.75
CA LEU A 16 -4.64 8.72 -23.38
C LEU A 16 -6.07 8.76 -22.80
N GLU A 17 -6.22 8.98 -21.50
CA GLU A 17 -7.50 9.21 -20.84
C GLU A 17 -8.16 10.50 -21.32
N LEU A 18 -7.42 11.60 -21.47
CA LEU A 18 -7.94 12.85 -22.06
C LEU A 18 -8.43 12.63 -23.51
N SER A 19 -7.69 11.85 -24.30
CA SER A 19 -8.10 11.49 -25.67
C SER A 19 -9.40 10.66 -25.69
N ARG A 20 -9.54 9.70 -24.77
CA ARG A 20 -10.77 8.90 -24.63
C ARG A 20 -11.95 9.75 -24.10
N CYS A 21 -11.69 10.64 -23.15
CA CYS A 21 -12.67 11.58 -22.62
C CYS A 21 -13.20 12.49 -23.75
N ARG A 22 -12.30 12.97 -24.62
CA ARG A 22 -12.68 13.70 -25.83
C ARG A 22 -13.64 12.89 -26.70
N LYS A 23 -13.32 11.62 -27.00
CA LYS A 23 -14.20 10.75 -27.81
C LYS A 23 -15.57 10.56 -27.16
N TYR A 24 -15.63 10.42 -25.84
CA TYR A 24 -16.87 10.32 -25.09
C TYR A 24 -17.72 11.60 -25.22
N ILE A 25 -17.12 12.76 -24.98
CA ILE A 25 -17.80 14.07 -25.03
C ILE A 25 -18.23 14.45 -26.45
N PHE A 26 -17.48 14.04 -27.47
CA PHE A 26 -17.85 14.28 -28.87
C PHE A 26 -18.86 13.25 -29.41
N SER A 27 -19.19 12.21 -28.64
CA SER A 27 -20.17 11.22 -29.05
C SER A 27 -21.59 11.82 -29.00
N PRO A 28 -22.36 11.79 -30.10
CA PRO A 28 -23.73 12.30 -30.13
C PRO A 28 -24.67 11.50 -29.21
N TYR A 29 -24.25 10.31 -28.77
CA TYR A 29 -25.00 9.52 -27.79
C TYR A 29 -24.95 10.13 -26.38
N PHE A 30 -23.82 10.73 -25.99
CA PHE A 30 -23.62 11.28 -24.64
C PHE A 30 -23.78 12.80 -24.59
N ASN A 31 -23.49 13.49 -25.69
CA ASN A 31 -23.56 14.95 -25.75
C ASN A 31 -23.90 15.43 -27.16
N SER A 32 -24.90 16.31 -27.26
CA SER A 32 -25.29 17.00 -28.49
C SER A 32 -24.84 18.46 -28.54
N SER A 33 -24.22 18.98 -27.48
CA SER A 33 -23.79 20.38 -27.40
C SER A 33 -22.39 20.59 -27.96
N GLU A 34 -22.31 21.28 -29.10
CA GLU A 34 -21.03 21.75 -29.67
C GLU A 34 -20.29 22.70 -28.73
N ASP A 35 -21.01 23.55 -27.99
CA ASP A 35 -20.42 24.46 -27.01
C ASP A 35 -19.62 23.72 -25.92
N LEU A 36 -20.14 22.60 -25.41
CA LEU A 36 -19.47 21.80 -24.39
C LEU A 36 -18.26 21.05 -24.96
N SER A 37 -18.37 20.53 -26.18
CA SER A 37 -17.27 19.89 -26.90
C SER A 37 -16.12 20.88 -27.15
N ASN A 38 -16.44 22.09 -27.61
CA ASN A 38 -15.47 23.16 -27.83
C ASN A 38 -14.86 23.64 -26.50
N LEU A 39 -15.65 23.74 -25.43
CA LEU A 39 -15.14 24.08 -24.11
C LEU A 39 -14.14 23.03 -23.61
N PHE A 40 -14.45 21.75 -23.79
CA PHE A 40 -13.54 20.66 -23.43
C PHE A 40 -12.22 20.75 -24.20
N ASP A 41 -12.24 20.98 -25.51
CA ASP A 41 -11.03 21.10 -26.33
C ASP A 41 -10.18 22.29 -25.89
N LEU A 42 -10.80 23.44 -25.61
CA LEU A 42 -10.09 24.63 -25.12
C LEU A 42 -9.44 24.41 -23.76
N VAL A 43 -10.09 23.66 -22.87
CA VAL A 43 -9.57 23.35 -21.54
C VAL A 43 -8.48 22.28 -21.62
N SER A 44 -8.72 21.16 -22.31
CA SER A 44 -7.78 20.05 -22.42
C SER A 44 -6.50 20.44 -23.16
N SER A 45 -6.59 21.25 -24.22
CA SER A 45 -5.40 21.79 -24.91
C SER A 45 -4.54 22.69 -24.02
N ALA A 46 -5.14 23.34 -23.01
CA ALA A 46 -4.39 24.12 -22.02
C ALA A 46 -3.75 23.24 -20.93
N LEU A 47 -4.22 22.00 -20.76
CA LEU A 47 -3.64 21.03 -19.84
C LEU A 47 -2.49 20.24 -20.47
N ASP A 48 -2.43 20.17 -21.81
CA ASP A 48 -1.29 19.59 -22.51
C ASP A 48 0.00 20.35 -22.17
N LYS A 49 0.90 19.66 -21.48
CA LYS A 49 2.22 20.18 -21.07
C LYS A 49 3.07 20.43 -22.33
N HIS A 50 3.14 21.67 -22.79
CA HIS A 50 4.22 22.13 -23.67
C HIS A 50 5.45 22.41 -22.80
N ASN A 51 6.58 21.74 -23.07
CA ASN A 51 7.87 21.94 -22.39
C ASN A 51 7.84 21.79 -20.85
N GLY A 52 7.03 20.87 -20.32
CA GLY A 52 7.05 20.53 -18.89
C GLY A 52 6.46 21.58 -17.95
N GLN A 53 5.99 22.73 -18.44
CA GLN A 53 5.25 23.72 -17.66
C GLN A 53 3.75 23.66 -17.99
N PRO A 54 2.84 23.67 -17.00
CA PRO A 54 1.42 23.76 -17.27
C PRO A 54 1.11 25.10 -17.93
N SER A 55 0.51 25.07 -19.11
CA SER A 55 0.00 26.30 -19.72
C SER A 55 -1.07 26.89 -18.81
N LYS A 56 -0.96 28.19 -18.50
CA LYS A 56 -1.93 28.87 -17.63
C LYS A 56 -3.32 28.75 -18.26
N ILE A 57 -4.26 28.17 -17.52
CA ILE A 57 -5.60 27.90 -18.04
C ILE A 57 -6.30 29.25 -18.31
N PRO A 58 -6.85 29.49 -19.51
CA PRO A 58 -7.44 30.78 -19.87
C PRO A 58 -8.57 31.18 -18.91
N SER A 59 -8.73 32.46 -18.59
CA SER A 59 -9.86 32.89 -17.74
C SER A 59 -11.22 32.58 -18.39
N LYS A 60 -12.30 32.55 -17.60
CA LYS A 60 -13.65 32.27 -18.08
C LYS A 60 -14.07 33.24 -19.19
N GLU A 61 -13.70 34.50 -19.08
CA GLU A 61 -13.97 35.56 -20.06
C GLU A 61 -13.25 35.27 -21.39
N LYS A 62 -12.01 34.77 -21.32
CA LYS A 62 -11.25 34.37 -22.52
C LYS A 62 -11.84 33.13 -23.18
N LEU A 63 -12.26 32.14 -22.38
CA LEU A 63 -12.95 30.96 -22.89
C LEU A 63 -14.28 31.35 -23.53
N TRP A 64 -15.06 32.20 -22.88
CA TRP A 64 -16.32 32.72 -23.40
C TRP A 64 -16.14 33.43 -24.75
N LYS A 65 -15.14 34.31 -24.88
CA LYS A 65 -14.87 35.01 -26.14
C LYS A 65 -14.54 34.05 -27.29
N LYS A 66 -13.91 32.90 -26.99
CA LYS A 66 -13.66 31.85 -27.98
C LYS A 66 -14.92 31.05 -28.34
N LEU A 67 -15.77 30.75 -27.35
CA LEU A 67 -17.00 29.97 -27.54
C LEU A 67 -18.13 30.78 -28.17
N ASN A 68 -18.29 32.04 -27.76
CA ASN A 68 -19.36 32.94 -28.17
C ASN A 68 -18.80 34.33 -28.56
N PRO A 69 -18.08 34.45 -29.69
CA PRO A 69 -17.37 35.69 -30.05
C PRO A 69 -18.26 36.92 -30.18
N ALA A 70 -19.52 36.72 -30.57
CA ALA A 70 -20.49 37.79 -30.82
C ALA A 70 -21.34 38.19 -29.60
N LYS A 71 -21.17 37.54 -28.43
CA LYS A 71 -22.02 37.79 -27.25
C LYS A 71 -21.23 38.38 -26.09
N PRO A 72 -21.82 39.30 -25.30
CA PRO A 72 -21.20 39.77 -24.06
C PRO A 72 -20.99 38.60 -23.10
N TYR A 73 -19.99 38.74 -22.22
CA TYR A 73 -19.69 37.72 -21.21
C TYR A 73 -20.89 37.49 -20.29
N ASP A 74 -21.32 36.23 -20.18
CA ASP A 74 -22.38 35.79 -19.28
C ASP A 74 -21.82 34.74 -18.31
N ASP A 75 -21.53 35.16 -17.08
CA ASP A 75 -20.97 34.28 -16.05
C ASP A 75 -21.96 33.18 -15.63
N THR A 76 -23.27 33.43 -15.69
CA THR A 76 -24.28 32.44 -15.33
C THR A 76 -24.29 31.31 -16.34
N ARG A 77 -24.31 31.63 -17.63
CA ARG A 77 -24.22 30.63 -18.70
C ARG A 77 -22.87 29.93 -18.73
N MET A 78 -21.77 30.65 -18.47
CA MET A 78 -20.45 30.03 -18.37
C MET A 78 -20.36 29.04 -17.20
N ARG A 79 -20.88 29.40 -16.02
CA ARG A 79 -20.96 28.47 -14.87
C ARG A 79 -21.78 27.23 -15.21
N LYS A 80 -22.88 27.38 -15.96
CA LYS A 80 -23.67 26.25 -16.47
C LYS A 80 -22.84 25.36 -17.39
N TYR A 81 -22.11 25.91 -18.35
CA TYR A 81 -21.23 25.12 -19.22
C TYR A 81 -20.19 24.31 -18.44
N PHE A 82 -19.54 24.91 -17.44
CA PHE A 82 -18.61 24.18 -16.57
C PHE A 82 -19.28 23.04 -15.80
N SER A 83 -20.49 23.26 -15.30
CA SER A 83 -21.27 22.26 -14.56
C SER A 83 -21.69 21.09 -15.46
N ASP A 84 -22.21 21.41 -16.66
CA ASP A 84 -22.66 20.40 -17.61
C ASP A 84 -21.48 19.61 -18.19
N LEU A 85 -20.35 20.27 -18.47
CA LEU A 85 -19.12 19.59 -18.87
C LEU A 85 -18.56 18.70 -17.74
N LEU A 86 -18.62 19.14 -16.48
CA LEU A 86 -18.23 18.31 -15.34
C LEU A 86 -19.06 17.02 -15.27
N LYS A 87 -20.38 17.09 -15.48
CA LYS A 87 -21.22 15.89 -15.52
C LYS A 87 -20.80 14.91 -16.61
N LEU A 88 -20.42 15.42 -17.79
CA LEU A 88 -19.92 14.57 -18.88
C LEU A 88 -18.60 13.89 -18.50
N VAL A 89 -17.70 14.61 -17.81
CA VAL A 89 -16.44 14.03 -17.31
C VAL A 89 -16.70 12.98 -16.22
N GLU A 90 -17.63 13.25 -15.29
CA GLU A 90 -18.06 12.27 -14.27
C GLU A 90 -18.68 11.01 -14.91
N GLY A 91 -19.49 11.19 -15.97
CA GLY A 91 -20.04 10.10 -16.77
C GLY A 91 -18.97 9.29 -17.51
N PHE A 92 -17.98 9.97 -18.10
CA PHE A 92 -16.83 9.31 -18.72
C PHE A 92 -16.04 8.46 -17.71
N LEU A 93 -15.73 9.01 -16.52
CA LEU A 93 -15.03 8.28 -15.47
C LEU A 93 -15.80 7.04 -15.01
N SER A 94 -17.12 7.18 -14.84
CA SER A 94 -18.00 6.06 -14.49
C SER A 94 -18.00 4.98 -15.59
N GLN A 95 -18.04 5.39 -16.87
CA GLN A 95 -17.94 4.48 -18.00
C GLN A 95 -16.59 3.76 -18.02
N GLN A 96 -15.48 4.46 -17.80
CA GLN A 96 -14.15 3.84 -17.74
C GLN A 96 -14.03 2.82 -16.58
N ALA A 97 -14.62 3.11 -15.42
CA ALA A 97 -14.65 2.17 -14.31
C ALA A 97 -15.46 0.90 -14.66
N PHE A 98 -16.61 1.07 -15.31
CA PHE A 98 -17.43 -0.04 -15.80
C PHE A 98 -16.72 -0.87 -16.89
N ASP A 99 -16.05 -0.20 -17.84
CA ASP A 99 -15.31 -0.84 -18.92
C ASP A 99 -14.13 -1.69 -18.40
N LYS A 100 -13.57 -1.34 -17.24
CA LYS A 100 -12.51 -2.12 -16.57
C LYS A 100 -13.03 -3.38 -15.86
N ASN A 101 -14.34 -3.49 -15.61
CA ASN A 101 -14.94 -4.63 -14.91
C ASN A 101 -15.77 -5.51 -15.87
N PRO A 102 -15.19 -6.58 -16.44
CA PRO A 102 -15.89 -7.44 -17.39
C PRO A 102 -17.03 -8.26 -16.75
N LEU A 103 -16.96 -8.56 -15.45
CA LEU A 103 -18.04 -9.23 -14.73
C LEU A 103 -19.26 -8.31 -14.59
N ALA A 104 -19.05 -7.05 -14.21
CA ALA A 104 -20.10 -6.04 -14.16
C ALA A 104 -20.79 -5.85 -15.51
N GLN A 105 -20.00 -5.73 -16.59
CA GLN A 105 -20.52 -5.63 -17.95
C GLN A 105 -21.38 -6.83 -18.32
N THR A 106 -20.91 -8.03 -18.00
CA THR A 106 -21.60 -9.26 -18.35
C THR A 106 -22.89 -9.43 -17.56
N ALA A 107 -22.88 -9.08 -16.27
CA ALA A 107 -24.08 -9.06 -15.43
C ALA A 107 -25.14 -8.10 -15.99
N ARG A 108 -24.77 -6.87 -16.33
CA ARG A 108 -25.71 -5.88 -16.93
C ARG A 108 -26.23 -6.31 -18.30
N PHE A 109 -25.40 -6.99 -19.08
CA PHE A 109 -25.86 -7.54 -20.36
C PHE A 109 -26.89 -8.66 -20.16
N LEU A 110 -26.67 -9.58 -19.21
CA LEU A 110 -27.64 -10.62 -18.88
C LEU A 110 -28.95 -10.04 -18.36
N GLU A 111 -28.90 -9.06 -17.47
CA GLU A 111 -30.06 -8.31 -16.98
C GLU A 111 -30.88 -7.75 -18.15
N ALA A 112 -30.23 -7.05 -19.09
CA ALA A 112 -30.90 -6.47 -20.26
C ALA A 112 -31.52 -7.53 -21.19
N VAL A 113 -30.88 -8.70 -21.32
CA VAL A 113 -31.40 -9.83 -22.11
C VAL A 113 -32.64 -10.43 -21.46
N GLU A 114 -32.62 -10.59 -20.14
CA GLU A 114 -33.72 -11.11 -19.32
C GLU A 114 -34.92 -10.16 -19.34
N GLU A 115 -34.74 -8.89 -18.96
CA GLU A 115 -35.82 -7.89 -18.84
C GLU A 115 -36.58 -7.69 -20.16
N ARG A 116 -35.84 -7.71 -21.28
CA ARG A 116 -36.40 -7.52 -22.63
C ARG A 116 -36.85 -8.82 -23.28
N LYS A 117 -36.70 -9.96 -22.60
CA LYS A 117 -37.03 -11.31 -23.08
C LYS A 117 -36.40 -11.61 -24.44
N LEU A 118 -35.12 -11.27 -24.61
CA LEU A 118 -34.39 -11.46 -25.86
C LEU A 118 -33.96 -12.93 -26.04
N THR A 119 -34.93 -13.84 -26.21
CA THR A 119 -34.75 -15.30 -26.20
C THR A 119 -33.65 -15.81 -27.15
N LYS A 120 -33.48 -15.16 -28.31
CA LYS A 120 -32.41 -15.49 -29.28
C LYS A 120 -30.99 -15.29 -28.73
N LEU A 121 -30.83 -14.48 -27.69
CA LEU A 121 -29.54 -14.17 -27.07
C LEU A 121 -29.23 -15.00 -25.82
N TYR A 122 -30.21 -15.73 -25.27
CA TYR A 122 -30.08 -16.40 -23.95
C TYR A 122 -28.85 -17.31 -23.92
N ASN A 123 -28.78 -18.28 -24.84
CA ASN A 123 -27.67 -19.24 -24.91
C ASN A 123 -26.31 -18.56 -25.09
N SER A 124 -26.21 -17.55 -25.96
CA SER A 124 -24.95 -16.84 -26.19
C SER A 124 -24.54 -15.99 -24.98
N ALA A 125 -25.50 -15.35 -24.32
CA ALA A 125 -25.24 -14.51 -23.15
C ALA A 125 -24.78 -15.36 -21.96
N SER A 126 -25.45 -16.49 -21.68
CA SER A 126 -25.05 -17.41 -20.61
C SER A 126 -23.68 -18.04 -20.86
N ARG A 127 -23.37 -18.46 -22.10
CA ARG A 127 -22.02 -18.96 -22.45
C ARG A 127 -20.96 -17.88 -22.27
N ASN A 128 -21.25 -16.63 -22.65
CA ASN A 128 -20.32 -15.53 -22.45
C ASN A 128 -20.09 -15.26 -20.96
N ALA A 129 -21.14 -15.29 -20.14
CA ALA A 129 -21.04 -15.14 -18.69
C ALA A 129 -20.17 -16.20 -18.04
N LEU A 130 -20.37 -17.47 -18.39
CA LEU A 130 -19.54 -18.57 -17.90
C LEU A 130 -18.07 -18.36 -18.31
N ARG A 131 -17.82 -18.02 -19.58
CA ARG A 131 -16.48 -17.77 -20.10
C ARG A 131 -15.79 -16.59 -19.40
N VAL A 132 -16.50 -15.48 -19.20
CA VAL A 132 -15.93 -14.30 -18.52
C VAL A 132 -15.63 -14.62 -17.06
N SER A 133 -16.53 -15.33 -16.38
CA SER A 133 -16.34 -15.78 -15.00
C SER A 133 -15.11 -16.68 -14.86
N GLN A 134 -15.01 -17.75 -15.65
CA GLN A 134 -13.90 -18.71 -15.57
C GLN A 134 -12.53 -18.13 -15.90
N ASN A 135 -12.48 -17.08 -16.73
CA ASN A 135 -11.23 -16.41 -17.10
C ASN A 135 -10.95 -15.17 -16.26
N TYR A 136 -11.79 -14.86 -15.26
CA TYR A 136 -11.56 -13.71 -14.42
C TYR A 136 -10.38 -13.99 -13.46
N PRO A 137 -9.35 -13.12 -13.42
CA PRO A 137 -8.10 -13.43 -12.73
C PRO A 137 -8.24 -13.45 -11.20
N TYR A 138 -9.25 -12.76 -10.66
CA TYR A 138 -9.37 -12.52 -9.22
C TYR A 138 -10.58 -13.23 -8.61
N HIS A 139 -10.38 -13.89 -7.48
CA HIS A 139 -11.39 -14.63 -6.73
C HIS A 139 -11.62 -14.00 -5.36
N ASN A 140 -11.72 -12.67 -5.34
CA ASN A 140 -12.03 -11.90 -4.14
C ASN A 140 -13.55 -11.84 -3.87
N THR A 141 -13.98 -11.09 -2.88
CA THR A 141 -15.40 -10.95 -2.53
C THR A 141 -16.27 -10.41 -3.68
N GLU A 142 -15.74 -9.46 -4.46
CA GLU A 142 -16.41 -8.91 -5.64
C GLU A 142 -16.68 -9.99 -6.70
N TYR A 143 -15.76 -10.94 -6.90
CA TYR A 143 -15.98 -12.07 -7.80
C TYR A 143 -17.22 -12.87 -7.38
N TYR A 144 -17.34 -13.22 -6.09
CA TYR A 144 -18.49 -13.98 -5.58
C TYR A 144 -19.80 -13.20 -5.61
N TYR A 145 -19.75 -11.86 -5.45
CA TYR A 145 -20.90 -11.00 -5.69
C TYR A 145 -21.40 -11.15 -7.13
N TYR A 146 -20.51 -11.09 -8.11
CA TYR A 146 -20.91 -11.27 -9.50
C TYR A 146 -21.33 -12.71 -9.82
N GLN A 147 -20.73 -13.74 -9.22
CA GLN A 147 -21.24 -15.10 -9.38
C GLN A 147 -22.69 -15.21 -8.91
N TYR A 148 -23.01 -14.64 -7.75
CA TYR A 148 -24.39 -14.56 -7.26
C TYR A 148 -25.33 -13.85 -8.25
N VAL A 149 -24.92 -12.70 -8.78
CA VAL A 149 -25.73 -11.92 -9.74
C VAL A 149 -25.91 -12.67 -11.06
N LEU A 150 -24.85 -13.26 -11.61
CA LEU A 150 -24.90 -14.01 -12.87
C LEU A 150 -25.82 -15.23 -12.76
N GLU A 151 -25.73 -15.99 -11.66
CA GLU A 151 -26.58 -17.15 -11.41
C GLU A 151 -28.05 -16.77 -11.21
N LYS A 152 -28.32 -15.61 -10.59
CA LYS A 152 -29.68 -15.08 -10.46
C LYS A 152 -30.30 -14.76 -11.83
N HIS A 153 -29.57 -14.10 -12.72
CA HIS A 153 -30.05 -13.84 -14.08
C HIS A 153 -30.18 -15.14 -14.89
N TYR A 154 -29.26 -16.09 -14.72
CA TYR A 154 -29.37 -17.40 -15.35
C TYR A 154 -30.65 -18.14 -14.96
N PHE A 155 -31.03 -18.09 -13.68
CA PHE A 155 -32.30 -18.65 -13.21
C PHE A 155 -33.51 -18.04 -13.95
N GLY A 156 -33.57 -16.71 -14.06
CA GLY A 156 -34.64 -16.01 -14.76
C GLY A 156 -34.71 -16.30 -16.27
N LEU A 157 -33.58 -16.56 -16.91
CA LEU A 157 -33.50 -16.90 -18.33
C LEU A 157 -33.99 -18.33 -18.64
N THR A 158 -33.92 -19.26 -17.69
CA THR A 158 -34.10 -20.70 -17.96
C THR A 158 -35.57 -21.16 -17.82
N ASP A 159 -36.48 -20.26 -17.45
CA ASP A 159 -37.92 -20.52 -17.27
C ASP A 159 -38.20 -21.78 -16.44
N PHE A 160 -37.45 -21.96 -15.35
CA PHE A 160 -37.63 -23.08 -14.41
C PHE A 160 -39.04 -23.10 -13.78
N GLU A 161 -39.76 -21.98 -13.79
CA GLU A 161 -41.15 -21.90 -13.33
C GLU A 161 -42.13 -22.71 -14.20
N THR A 162 -41.88 -22.79 -15.51
CA THR A 162 -42.65 -23.62 -16.44
C THR A 162 -42.08 -25.04 -16.58
N LYS A 163 -40.77 -25.22 -16.37
CA LYS A 163 -40.07 -26.52 -16.39
C LYS A 163 -39.83 -27.09 -14.99
N ARG A 164 -40.91 -27.37 -14.26
CA ARG A 164 -40.88 -27.79 -12.84
C ARG A 164 -40.15 -29.12 -12.56
N GLU A 165 -39.87 -29.91 -13.59
CA GLU A 165 -39.14 -31.17 -13.47
C GLU A 165 -37.61 -30.98 -13.58
N ASP A 166 -37.13 -29.81 -14.03
CA ASP A 166 -35.71 -29.50 -14.12
C ASP A 166 -35.15 -29.05 -12.76
N VAL A 167 -33.96 -29.53 -12.41
CA VAL A 167 -33.24 -29.05 -11.22
C VAL A 167 -32.73 -27.64 -11.50
N SER A 168 -33.24 -26.67 -10.75
CA SER A 168 -32.81 -25.28 -10.83
C SER A 168 -31.44 -25.03 -10.18
N ASN A 169 -30.85 -23.86 -10.43
CA ASN A 169 -29.56 -23.44 -9.86
C ASN A 169 -29.69 -22.68 -8.51
N VAL A 170 -30.80 -22.79 -7.79
CA VAL A 170 -31.03 -22.05 -6.53
C VAL A 170 -29.95 -22.32 -5.48
N GLU A 171 -29.45 -23.56 -5.37
CA GLU A 171 -28.36 -23.89 -4.45
C GLU A 171 -27.06 -23.15 -4.80
N VAL A 172 -26.77 -22.98 -6.10
CA VAL A 172 -25.60 -22.26 -6.59
C VAL A 172 -25.72 -20.76 -6.28
N ILE A 173 -26.91 -20.20 -6.45
CA ILE A 173 -27.22 -18.81 -6.05
C ILE A 173 -26.98 -18.62 -4.56
N SER A 174 -27.55 -19.49 -3.71
CA SER A 174 -27.40 -19.40 -2.26
C SER A 174 -25.95 -19.51 -1.83
N LYS A 175 -25.19 -20.45 -2.40
CA LYS A 175 -23.79 -20.67 -2.06
C LYS A 175 -22.91 -19.46 -2.41
N ASN A 176 -23.11 -18.85 -3.58
CA ASN A 176 -22.37 -17.65 -3.95
C ASN A 176 -22.75 -16.43 -3.11
N LEU A 177 -24.02 -16.33 -2.69
CA LEU A 177 -24.45 -15.31 -1.73
C LEU A 177 -23.74 -15.47 -0.38
N ASP A 178 -23.65 -16.71 0.13
CA ASP A 178 -22.94 -17.00 1.37
C ASP A 178 -21.45 -16.63 1.26
N PHE A 179 -20.80 -16.99 0.16
CA PHE A 179 -19.38 -16.65 -0.05
C PHE A 179 -19.13 -15.15 -0.12
N PHE A 180 -19.96 -14.42 -0.86
CA PHE A 180 -19.89 -12.96 -0.90
C PHE A 180 -20.12 -12.35 0.49
N TYR A 181 -21.22 -12.74 1.16
CA TYR A 181 -21.62 -12.17 2.44
C TYR A 181 -20.62 -12.49 3.56
N PHE A 182 -20.19 -13.74 3.68
CA PHE A 182 -19.20 -14.15 4.68
C PHE A 182 -17.86 -13.49 4.41
N GLY A 183 -17.41 -13.43 3.15
CA GLY A 183 -16.15 -12.81 2.78
C GLY A 183 -16.09 -11.33 3.17
N GLU A 184 -17.11 -10.54 2.80
CA GLU A 184 -17.15 -9.13 3.18
C GLU A 184 -17.26 -8.92 4.70
N LYS A 185 -18.04 -9.76 5.40
CA LYS A 185 -18.14 -9.69 6.85
C LYS A 185 -16.82 -9.99 7.55
N LEU A 186 -16.10 -11.02 7.12
CA LEU A 186 -14.79 -11.36 7.65
C LEU A 186 -13.76 -10.28 7.36
N ARG A 187 -13.76 -9.71 6.15
CA ARG A 187 -12.87 -8.62 5.76
C ARG A 187 -13.06 -7.41 6.67
N LEU A 188 -14.30 -6.96 6.84
CA LEU A 188 -14.65 -5.86 7.75
C LEU A 188 -14.28 -6.19 9.20
N TYR A 189 -14.47 -7.43 9.63
CA TYR A 189 -14.09 -7.86 10.97
C TYR A 189 -12.57 -7.82 11.19
N CYS A 190 -11.78 -8.24 10.20
CA CYS A 190 -10.31 -8.14 10.25
C CYS A 190 -9.85 -6.68 10.33
N GLU A 191 -10.50 -5.77 9.60
CA GLU A 191 -10.23 -4.33 9.67
C GLU A 191 -10.50 -3.76 11.07
N VAL A 192 -11.62 -4.16 11.69
CA VAL A 192 -11.95 -3.79 13.08
C VAL A 192 -10.88 -4.31 14.05
N LEU A 193 -10.47 -5.58 13.91
CA LEU A 193 -9.45 -6.19 14.77
C LEU A 193 -8.08 -5.49 14.64
N SER A 194 -7.69 -5.13 13.42
CA SER A 194 -6.48 -4.37 13.14
C SER A 194 -6.49 -3.00 13.83
N ARG A 195 -7.61 -2.27 13.74
CA ARG A 195 -7.76 -0.91 14.31
C ARG A 195 -7.88 -0.88 15.83
N ARG A 196 -8.33 -1.95 16.47
CA ARG A 196 -8.56 -2.01 17.92
C ARG A 196 -7.32 -1.63 18.76
N LYS A 197 -6.11 -1.80 18.21
CA LYS A 197 -4.86 -1.40 18.87
C LYS A 197 -4.62 0.12 18.91
N PHE A 198 -5.28 0.87 18.03
CA PHE A 198 -5.04 2.31 17.82
C PHE A 198 -6.25 3.18 18.11
N VAL A 199 -7.46 2.60 18.07
CA VAL A 199 -8.72 3.33 18.21
C VAL A 199 -9.48 2.82 19.44
N ASN A 200 -9.84 3.74 20.34
CA ASN A 200 -10.68 3.44 21.50
C ASN A 200 -12.17 3.52 21.13
N TYR A 201 -12.59 2.67 20.20
CA TYR A 201 -13.99 2.53 19.77
C TYR A 201 -14.30 1.08 19.47
N GLU A 202 -15.45 0.60 19.94
CA GLU A 202 -15.90 -0.78 19.74
C GLU A 202 -16.90 -0.85 18.58
N TYR A 203 -16.43 -1.34 17.44
CA TYR A 203 -17.27 -1.58 16.27
C TYR A 203 -18.03 -2.90 16.43
N GLN A 204 -19.33 -2.88 16.14
CA GLN A 204 -20.16 -4.08 16.15
C GLN A 204 -20.37 -4.61 14.74
N ILE A 205 -19.94 -5.85 14.48
CA ILE A 205 -20.18 -6.56 13.23
C ILE A 205 -21.20 -7.67 13.49
N GLY A 206 -22.47 -7.42 13.15
CA GLY A 206 -23.54 -8.40 13.35
C GLY A 206 -23.31 -9.73 12.62
N PHE A 207 -23.72 -10.83 13.25
CA PHE A 207 -23.59 -12.23 12.81
C PHE A 207 -22.17 -12.81 12.73
N ILE A 208 -21.13 -12.07 13.13
CA ILE A 208 -19.75 -12.52 12.97
C ILE A 208 -19.45 -13.84 13.70
N GLU A 209 -19.98 -14.02 14.90
CA GLU A 209 -19.78 -15.26 15.69
C GLU A 209 -20.35 -16.48 14.97
N ASN A 210 -21.56 -16.35 14.40
CA ASN A 210 -22.17 -17.42 13.61
C ASN A 210 -21.37 -17.72 12.35
N ILE A 211 -20.87 -16.69 11.67
CA ILE A 211 -20.04 -16.84 10.47
C ILE A 211 -18.76 -17.61 10.81
N LEU A 212 -18.04 -17.20 11.86
CA LEU A 212 -16.81 -17.88 12.29
C LEU A 212 -17.05 -19.35 12.63
N LYS A 213 -18.15 -19.65 13.33
CA LYS A 213 -18.53 -21.04 13.65
C LYS A 213 -18.90 -21.86 12.42
N ASN A 214 -19.64 -21.27 11.48
CA ASN A 214 -20.05 -21.97 10.26
C ASN A 214 -18.86 -22.26 9.33
N LEU A 215 -17.84 -21.40 9.29
CA LEU A 215 -16.65 -21.62 8.46
C LEU A 215 -15.87 -22.88 8.85
N GLU A 216 -16.00 -23.36 10.08
CA GLU A 216 -15.35 -24.59 10.54
C GLU A 216 -15.97 -25.85 9.93
N VAL A 217 -17.23 -25.77 9.49
CA VAL A 217 -18.01 -26.92 8.97
C VAL A 217 -18.29 -26.85 7.47
N ILE A 218 -18.11 -25.68 6.83
CA ILE A 218 -18.34 -25.54 5.39
C ILE A 218 -17.23 -26.25 4.61
N GLU A 219 -17.61 -27.32 3.92
CA GLU A 219 -16.75 -27.99 2.94
C GLU A 219 -16.59 -27.14 1.66
N ASN A 220 -15.44 -27.25 1.01
CA ASN A 220 -15.15 -26.59 -0.27
C ASN A 220 -15.35 -25.05 -0.24
N LYS A 221 -15.02 -24.41 0.88
CA LYS A 221 -15.00 -22.94 1.01
C LYS A 221 -13.90 -22.32 0.12
N PRO A 222 -14.13 -21.11 -0.43
CA PRO A 222 -13.11 -20.35 -1.13
C PRO A 222 -11.85 -20.13 -0.28
N PRO A 223 -10.65 -20.18 -0.88
CA PRO A 223 -9.40 -19.88 -0.18
C PRO A 223 -9.43 -18.51 0.52
N LEU A 224 -10.08 -17.50 -0.08
CA LEU A 224 -10.21 -16.17 0.50
C LEU A 224 -10.92 -16.17 1.87
N LEU A 225 -11.98 -16.97 2.04
CA LEU A 225 -12.68 -17.05 3.31
C LEU A 225 -11.78 -17.64 4.40
N GLU A 226 -10.99 -18.65 4.03
CA GLU A 226 -10.04 -19.25 4.95
C GLU A 226 -8.91 -18.27 5.30
N ILE A 227 -8.40 -17.51 4.33
CA ILE A 227 -7.40 -16.46 4.56
C ILE A 227 -7.90 -15.45 5.58
N TYR A 228 -9.09 -14.86 5.40
CA TYR A 228 -9.62 -13.90 6.36
C TYR A 228 -9.97 -14.54 7.71
N TYR A 229 -10.45 -15.79 7.73
CA TYR A 229 -10.63 -16.54 8.98
C TYR A 229 -9.30 -16.63 9.74
N ARG A 230 -8.21 -17.05 9.10
CA ARG A 230 -6.88 -17.15 9.72
C ARG A 230 -6.35 -15.80 10.16
N ILE A 231 -6.53 -14.75 9.37
CA ILE A 231 -6.19 -13.38 9.76
C ILE A 231 -6.93 -12.99 11.04
N SER A 232 -8.24 -13.27 11.13
CA SER A 232 -9.00 -12.97 12.35
C SER A 232 -8.43 -13.71 13.57
N LYS A 233 -8.02 -14.98 13.39
CA LYS A 233 -7.40 -15.80 14.42
C LYS A 233 -6.02 -15.30 14.84
N LEU A 234 -5.23 -14.68 13.96
CA LEU A 234 -3.96 -14.03 14.35
C LEU A 234 -4.17 -12.89 15.35
N TYR A 235 -5.31 -12.21 15.29
CA TYR A 235 -5.66 -11.14 16.23
C TYR A 235 -6.29 -11.66 17.52
N THR A 236 -7.16 -12.68 17.45
CA THR A 236 -7.90 -13.20 18.61
C THR A 236 -7.14 -14.28 19.39
N GLU A 237 -6.29 -15.05 18.71
CA GLU A 237 -5.53 -16.19 19.26
C GLU A 237 -4.03 -16.10 18.91
N PRO A 238 -3.34 -14.99 19.24
CA PRO A 238 -1.97 -14.72 18.75
C PRO A 238 -0.91 -15.74 19.22
N ALA A 239 -1.19 -16.52 20.27
CA ALA A 239 -0.32 -17.57 20.76
C ALA A 239 -0.36 -18.84 19.91
N ASN A 240 -1.41 -19.04 19.11
CA ASN A 240 -1.55 -20.20 18.24
C ASN A 240 -0.86 -19.92 16.89
N GLU A 241 0.43 -20.28 16.82
CA GLU A 241 1.26 -20.08 15.63
C GLU A 241 0.80 -20.88 14.40
N GLU A 242 -0.04 -21.90 14.58
CA GLU A 242 -0.56 -22.70 13.45
C GLU A 242 -1.39 -21.85 12.49
N ASN A 243 -2.16 -20.91 13.02
CA ASN A 243 -2.92 -19.97 12.20
C ASN A 243 -2.03 -19.15 11.26
N TYR A 244 -0.81 -18.82 11.68
CA TYR A 244 0.14 -18.10 10.84
C TYR A 244 0.74 -19.01 9.76
N LYS A 245 1.12 -20.25 10.12
CA LYS A 245 1.67 -21.21 9.16
C LYS A 245 0.67 -21.53 8.06
N GLU A 246 -0.58 -21.79 8.42
CA GLU A 246 -1.66 -22.03 7.47
C GLU A 246 -1.94 -20.81 6.61
N LEU A 247 -1.98 -19.60 7.20
CA LEU A 247 -2.11 -18.35 6.44
C LEU A 247 -0.98 -18.20 5.42
N LYS A 248 0.28 -18.44 5.81
CA LYS A 248 1.43 -18.32 4.91
C LYS A 248 1.28 -19.25 3.70
N LEU A 249 0.92 -20.52 3.93
CA LEU A 249 0.68 -21.47 2.84
C LEU A 249 -0.47 -21.01 1.93
N LEU A 250 -1.53 -20.44 2.48
CA LEU A 250 -2.63 -19.90 1.68
C LEU A 250 -2.19 -18.69 0.85
N LEU A 251 -1.38 -17.79 1.40
CA LEU A 251 -0.83 -16.64 0.67
C LEU A 251 0.11 -17.07 -0.45
N ASP A 252 0.95 -18.07 -0.22
CA ASP A 252 1.88 -18.58 -1.24
C ASP A 252 1.12 -19.21 -2.43
N ASN A 253 -0.02 -19.85 -2.18
CA ASN A 253 -0.83 -20.51 -3.22
C ASN A 253 -1.87 -19.60 -3.89
N TYR A 254 -2.47 -18.67 -3.14
CA TYR A 254 -3.65 -17.91 -3.55
C TYR A 254 -3.51 -16.40 -3.43
N GLY A 255 -2.38 -15.88 -2.91
CA GLY A 255 -2.16 -14.44 -2.76
C GLY A 255 -2.26 -13.66 -4.09
N ASN A 256 -1.90 -14.31 -5.20
CA ASN A 256 -1.96 -13.73 -6.55
C ASN A 256 -3.34 -13.84 -7.21
N THR A 257 -4.29 -14.57 -6.61
CA THR A 257 -5.67 -14.66 -7.11
C THR A 257 -6.56 -13.58 -6.52
N VAL A 258 -5.99 -12.55 -5.90
CA VAL A 258 -6.69 -11.43 -5.27
C VAL A 258 -6.12 -10.14 -5.87
N PRO A 259 -6.90 -9.05 -6.01
CA PRO A 259 -6.35 -7.80 -6.52
C PRO A 259 -5.12 -7.37 -5.72
N VAL A 260 -4.07 -6.92 -6.42
CA VAL A 260 -2.75 -6.62 -5.81
C VAL A 260 -2.85 -5.70 -4.60
N GLN A 261 -3.73 -4.69 -4.66
CA GLN A 261 -3.96 -3.76 -3.55
C GLN A 261 -4.53 -4.46 -2.32
N GLU A 262 -5.56 -5.29 -2.49
CA GLU A 262 -6.18 -6.07 -1.39
C GLU A 262 -5.19 -7.09 -0.82
N ALA A 263 -4.46 -7.81 -1.68
CA ALA A 263 -3.41 -8.74 -1.25
C ALA A 263 -2.33 -8.04 -0.41
N ARG A 264 -1.82 -6.90 -0.89
CA ARG A 264 -0.76 -6.14 -0.22
C ARG A 264 -1.24 -5.53 1.10
N ASP A 265 -2.32 -4.76 1.03
CA ASP A 265 -2.73 -3.83 2.09
C ASP A 265 -3.58 -4.51 3.17
N GLU A 266 -4.19 -5.65 2.88
CA GLU A 266 -4.98 -6.40 3.86
C GLU A 266 -4.30 -7.72 4.25
N LEU A 267 -3.99 -8.57 3.27
CA LEU A 267 -3.62 -9.97 3.54
C LEU A 267 -2.17 -10.12 4.02
N TYR A 268 -1.20 -9.67 3.21
CA TYR A 268 0.21 -9.71 3.56
C TYR A 268 0.53 -8.75 4.71
N MET A 269 -0.14 -7.59 4.78
CA MET A 269 0.04 -6.65 5.90
C MET A 269 -0.32 -7.30 7.25
N ALA A 270 -1.41 -8.07 7.32
CA ALA A 270 -1.77 -8.79 8.54
C ALA A 270 -0.70 -9.82 8.95
N ALA A 271 -0.18 -10.59 7.99
CA ALA A 271 0.89 -11.56 8.23
C ALA A 271 2.20 -10.90 8.69
N GLN A 272 2.58 -9.78 8.05
CA GLN A 272 3.75 -8.98 8.44
C GLN A 272 3.60 -8.42 9.86
N ASN A 273 2.44 -7.83 10.17
CA ASN A 273 2.16 -7.27 11.49
C ASN A 273 2.22 -8.35 12.59
N TYR A 274 1.75 -9.56 12.30
CA TYR A 274 1.91 -10.70 13.19
C TYR A 274 3.38 -11.02 13.43
N CYS A 275 4.18 -11.19 12.36
CA CYS A 275 5.62 -11.45 12.48
C CYS A 275 6.34 -10.37 13.30
N VAL A 276 6.08 -9.10 12.99
CA VAL A 276 6.66 -7.95 13.73
C VAL A 276 6.27 -8.00 15.21
N SER A 277 5.02 -8.32 15.52
CA SER A 277 4.57 -8.49 16.90
C SER A 277 5.31 -9.63 17.62
N ARG A 278 5.57 -10.75 16.95
CA ARG A 278 6.30 -11.90 17.51
C ARG A 278 7.79 -11.58 17.73
N ILE A 279 8.43 -10.91 16.77
CA ILE A 279 9.82 -10.41 16.89
C ILE A 279 9.94 -9.48 18.10
N ASN A 280 9.02 -8.52 18.24
CA ASN A 280 9.01 -7.59 19.36
C ASN A 280 8.75 -8.27 20.72
N SER A 281 8.08 -9.43 20.72
CA SER A 281 7.92 -10.27 21.93
C SER A 281 9.13 -11.17 22.23
N GLY A 282 10.20 -11.08 21.42
CA GLY A 282 11.45 -11.81 21.61
C GLY A 282 11.58 -13.10 20.79
N ASN A 283 10.58 -13.47 19.99
CA ASN A 283 10.65 -14.66 19.13
C ASN A 283 11.35 -14.32 17.81
N GLN A 284 12.68 -14.43 17.80
CA GLN A 284 13.51 -14.01 16.67
C GLN A 284 13.36 -14.86 15.40
N HIS A 285 12.86 -16.09 15.51
CA HIS A 285 12.61 -16.94 14.34
C HIS A 285 11.67 -16.27 13.32
N PHE A 286 10.72 -15.45 13.80
CA PHE A 286 9.82 -14.69 12.94
C PHE A 286 10.52 -13.63 12.07
N SER A 287 11.80 -13.32 12.31
CA SER A 287 12.60 -12.50 11.41
C SER A 287 12.81 -13.19 10.06
N TYR A 288 13.06 -14.50 10.06
CA TYR A 288 13.16 -15.32 8.84
C TYR A 288 11.82 -15.38 8.11
N GLU A 289 10.73 -15.56 8.87
CA GLU A 289 9.36 -15.58 8.34
C GLU A 289 8.98 -14.25 7.69
N LEU A 290 9.26 -13.12 8.34
CA LEU A 290 9.02 -11.79 7.79
C LEU A 290 9.83 -11.55 6.50
N PHE A 291 11.10 -11.98 6.48
CA PHE A 291 11.93 -11.86 5.28
C PHE A 291 11.43 -12.74 4.14
N SER A 292 10.96 -13.96 4.45
CA SER A 292 10.32 -14.86 3.48
C SER A 292 9.07 -14.22 2.87
N LEU A 293 8.22 -13.57 3.67
CA LEU A 293 7.04 -12.85 3.17
C LEU A 293 7.44 -11.72 2.21
N TYR A 294 8.43 -10.91 2.57
CA TYR A 294 8.91 -9.85 1.67
C TYR A 294 9.46 -10.39 0.35
N LYS A 295 10.24 -11.50 0.38
CA LYS A 295 10.72 -12.16 -0.84
C LYS A 295 9.56 -12.62 -1.72
N ALA A 296 8.55 -13.26 -1.14
CA ALA A 296 7.36 -13.68 -1.87
C ALA A 296 6.63 -12.48 -2.50
N MET A 297 6.46 -11.38 -1.75
CA MET A 297 5.82 -10.16 -2.27
C MET A 297 6.61 -9.48 -3.40
N LEU A 298 7.94 -9.57 -3.41
CA LEU A 298 8.77 -9.08 -4.52
C LEU A 298 8.62 -9.95 -5.76
N VAL A 299 8.74 -11.28 -5.60
CA VAL A 299 8.67 -12.24 -6.72
C VAL A 299 7.30 -12.21 -7.39
N ASN A 300 6.24 -12.05 -6.59
CA ASN A 300 4.87 -11.97 -7.06
C ASN A 300 4.42 -10.56 -7.44
N GLU A 301 5.33 -9.58 -7.47
CA GLU A 301 5.05 -8.16 -7.80
C GLU A 301 3.96 -7.49 -6.94
N ILE A 302 3.64 -8.05 -5.75
CA ILE A 302 2.60 -7.54 -4.84
C ILE A 302 2.93 -6.13 -4.33
N ILE A 303 4.22 -5.84 -4.12
CA ILE A 303 4.70 -4.52 -3.64
C ILE A 303 5.24 -3.62 -4.76
N ILE A 304 5.15 -4.06 -6.02
CA ILE A 304 5.53 -3.29 -7.20
C ILE A 304 4.25 -2.92 -7.95
N ALA A 305 3.60 -1.84 -7.51
CA ALA A 305 2.39 -1.35 -8.16
C ALA A 305 2.74 -0.30 -9.21
N GLU A 306 2.24 -0.45 -10.44
CA GLU A 306 2.49 0.49 -11.55
C GLU A 306 3.99 0.74 -11.81
N GLY A 307 4.82 -0.30 -11.64
CA GLY A 307 6.27 -0.20 -11.78
C GLY A 307 6.94 0.65 -10.69
N LYS A 308 6.29 0.82 -9.53
CA LYS A 308 6.82 1.55 -8.39
C LYS A 308 6.87 0.69 -7.13
N LEU A 309 8.02 0.70 -6.47
CA LEU A 309 8.25 0.12 -5.16
C LEU A 309 8.27 1.24 -4.12
N PRO A 310 7.35 1.24 -3.13
CA PRO A 310 7.39 2.22 -2.06
C PRO A 310 8.69 2.12 -1.26
N GLU A 311 9.31 3.28 -1.00
CA GLU A 311 10.60 3.41 -0.31
C GLU A 311 10.66 2.69 1.05
N TRP A 312 9.53 2.69 1.78
CA TRP A 312 9.45 2.05 3.09
C TRP A 312 9.58 0.52 3.01
N PHE A 313 9.06 -0.13 1.96
CA PHE A 313 9.27 -1.56 1.72
C PHE A 313 10.75 -1.82 1.45
N PHE A 314 11.37 -1.01 0.58
CA PHE A 314 12.78 -1.15 0.22
C PHE A 314 13.69 -1.10 1.46
N LYS A 315 13.47 -0.12 2.33
CA LYS A 315 14.19 0.02 3.60
C LYS A 315 13.93 -1.15 4.57
N ASN A 316 12.68 -1.59 4.70
CA ASN A 316 12.33 -2.68 5.62
C ASN A 316 12.95 -4.01 5.19
N ILE A 317 12.95 -4.30 3.88
CA ILE A 317 13.56 -5.48 3.27
C ILE A 317 15.06 -5.49 3.50
N ALA A 318 15.73 -4.37 3.19
CA ALA A 318 17.15 -4.21 3.47
C ALA A 318 17.45 -4.46 4.96
N MET A 319 16.74 -3.78 5.85
CA MET A 319 16.97 -3.89 7.30
C MET A 319 16.80 -5.32 7.84
N ILE A 320 15.75 -6.03 7.44
CA ILE A 320 15.52 -7.39 7.94
C ILE A 320 16.57 -8.37 7.38
N GLY A 321 16.92 -8.28 6.10
CA GLY A 321 17.94 -9.14 5.51
C GLY A 321 19.33 -8.88 6.09
N LEU A 322 19.69 -7.62 6.38
CA LEU A 322 20.95 -7.28 7.06
C LEU A 322 21.04 -7.88 8.46
N ARG A 323 19.94 -7.89 9.23
CA ARG A 323 19.89 -8.55 10.55
C ARG A 323 20.07 -10.05 10.45
N LEU A 324 19.54 -10.67 9.40
CA LEU A 324 19.69 -12.09 9.11
C LEU A 324 21.03 -12.44 8.43
N LYS A 325 21.93 -11.46 8.26
CA LYS A 325 23.24 -11.60 7.62
C LYS A 325 23.19 -12.05 6.15
N GLU A 326 22.09 -11.78 5.46
CA GLU A 326 21.84 -12.12 4.06
C GLU A 326 22.48 -11.09 3.12
N TYR A 327 23.76 -10.79 3.32
CA TYR A 327 24.43 -9.62 2.73
C TYR A 327 24.46 -9.65 1.20
N ASP A 328 24.81 -10.79 0.61
CA ASP A 328 24.89 -10.93 -0.85
C ASP A 328 23.52 -10.77 -1.50
N TRP A 329 22.48 -11.31 -0.86
CA TRP A 329 21.11 -11.14 -1.31
C TRP A 329 20.68 -9.67 -1.24
N ILE A 330 21.02 -8.97 -0.16
CA ILE A 330 20.65 -7.56 0.03
C ILE A 330 21.38 -6.66 -0.97
N GLU A 331 22.67 -6.91 -1.24
CA GLU A 331 23.42 -6.18 -2.26
C GLU A 331 22.73 -6.32 -3.63
N LYS A 332 22.43 -7.56 -4.03
CA LYS A 332 21.70 -7.84 -5.27
C LYS A 332 20.33 -7.18 -5.30
N PHE A 333 19.55 -7.28 -4.21
CA PHE A 333 18.24 -6.64 -4.08
C PHE A 333 18.31 -5.13 -4.30
N ILE A 334 19.29 -4.45 -3.70
CA ILE A 334 19.45 -3.01 -3.85
C ILE A 334 19.68 -2.65 -5.32
N PHE A 335 20.56 -3.37 -6.01
CA PHE A 335 20.88 -3.08 -7.41
C PHE A 335 19.76 -3.44 -8.39
N ASP A 336 19.10 -4.58 -8.17
CA ASP A 336 18.05 -5.08 -9.06
C ASP A 336 16.75 -4.25 -8.94
N TYR A 337 16.41 -3.79 -7.74
CA TYR A 337 15.12 -3.13 -7.47
C TYR A 337 15.17 -1.60 -7.38
N GLN A 338 16.36 -0.97 -7.42
CA GLN A 338 16.48 0.50 -7.34
C GLN A 338 15.66 1.26 -8.40
N HIS A 339 15.50 0.68 -9.59
CA HIS A 339 14.81 1.34 -10.71
C HIS A 339 13.30 1.48 -10.47
N PHE A 340 12.72 0.68 -9.57
CA PHE A 340 11.33 0.79 -9.16
C PHE A 340 11.11 1.88 -8.09
N LEU A 341 12.17 2.43 -7.48
CA LEU A 341 12.03 3.53 -6.53
C LEU A 341 11.63 4.83 -7.26
N PRO A 342 10.79 5.68 -6.65
CA PRO A 342 10.51 7.01 -7.17
C PRO A 342 11.81 7.80 -7.38
N GLU A 343 11.90 8.51 -8.51
CA GLU A 343 13.13 9.15 -8.99
C GLU A 343 13.69 10.18 -8.00
N ASP A 344 12.80 10.90 -7.31
CA ASP A 344 13.11 11.93 -6.32
C ASP A 344 13.79 11.39 -5.06
N VAL A 345 13.50 10.14 -4.66
CA VAL A 345 14.09 9.52 -3.46
C VAL A 345 15.10 8.42 -3.76
N ARG A 346 15.17 7.93 -5.00
CA ARG A 346 15.96 6.76 -5.41
C ARG A 346 17.42 6.84 -4.98
N GLN A 347 18.11 7.93 -5.30
CA GLN A 347 19.53 8.06 -5.01
C GLN A 347 19.82 8.01 -3.49
N ASN A 348 19.01 8.72 -2.70
CA ASN A 348 19.14 8.75 -1.24
C ASN A 348 18.85 7.37 -0.63
N ALA A 349 17.80 6.71 -1.09
CA ALA A 349 17.43 5.37 -0.65
C ALA A 349 18.54 4.34 -0.95
N VAL A 350 19.05 4.30 -2.18
CA VAL A 350 20.14 3.38 -2.56
C VAL A 350 21.40 3.65 -1.74
N THR A 351 21.82 4.91 -1.67
CA THR A 351 23.06 5.31 -0.97
C THR A 351 22.99 4.93 0.52
N PHE A 352 21.87 5.24 1.17
CA PHE A 352 21.69 4.92 2.59
C PHE A 352 21.65 3.42 2.86
N ASN A 353 20.93 2.63 2.04
CA ASN A 353 20.85 1.19 2.23
C ASN A 353 22.20 0.49 1.92
N LEU A 354 22.98 0.98 0.95
CA LEU A 354 24.37 0.52 0.73
C LEU A 354 25.28 0.86 1.92
N ALA A 355 25.14 2.06 2.49
CA ALA A 355 25.88 2.43 3.69
C ALA A 355 25.53 1.51 4.88
N GLN A 356 24.25 1.13 5.03
CA GLN A 356 23.85 0.14 6.04
C GLN A 356 24.47 -1.24 5.76
N LEU A 357 24.45 -1.70 4.51
CA LEU A 357 25.11 -2.95 4.12
C LEU A 357 26.60 -2.96 4.49
N TYR A 358 27.33 -1.89 4.14
CA TYR A 358 28.75 -1.77 4.47
C TYR A 358 29.00 -1.71 5.98
N PHE A 359 28.12 -1.06 6.74
CA PHE A 359 28.20 -1.04 8.20
C PHE A 359 28.09 -2.46 8.78
N TYR A 360 27.10 -3.26 8.35
CA TYR A 360 26.95 -4.64 8.78
C TYR A 360 28.10 -5.55 8.32
N GLN A 361 28.71 -5.25 7.17
CA GLN A 361 29.92 -5.91 6.68
C GLN A 361 31.21 -5.42 7.36
N LYS A 362 31.12 -4.48 8.32
CA LYS A 362 32.26 -3.82 9.01
C LYS A 362 33.21 -3.07 8.06
N LYS A 363 32.74 -2.65 6.89
CA LYS A 363 33.48 -1.86 5.89
C LYS A 363 33.29 -0.37 6.16
N TYR A 364 33.74 0.11 7.32
CA TYR A 364 33.43 1.44 7.83
C TYR A 364 33.90 2.60 6.95
N ASP A 365 35.06 2.48 6.31
CA ASP A 365 35.54 3.50 5.37
C ASP A 365 34.56 3.74 4.21
N LYS A 366 33.97 2.65 3.70
CA LYS A 366 32.96 2.73 2.64
C LYS A 366 31.66 3.37 3.13
N VAL A 367 31.30 3.19 4.41
CA VAL A 367 30.14 3.88 5.00
C VAL A 367 30.35 5.38 4.95
N ILE A 368 31.53 5.85 5.37
CA ILE A 368 31.88 7.28 5.35
C ILE A 368 31.87 7.80 3.91
N GLU A 369 32.45 7.07 2.96
CA GLU A 369 32.46 7.42 1.54
C GLU A 369 31.05 7.60 0.98
N GLN A 370 30.16 6.62 1.20
CA GLN A 370 28.77 6.68 0.75
C GLN A 370 28.03 7.89 1.33
N LEU A 371 28.21 8.17 2.62
CA LEU A 371 27.47 9.22 3.32
C LEU A 371 28.05 10.64 3.15
N ARG A 372 29.26 10.78 2.58
CA ARG A 372 29.94 12.07 2.34
C ARG A 372 29.29 12.87 1.22
N ASN A 373 28.76 12.20 0.20
CA ASN A 373 28.32 12.82 -1.05
C ASN A 373 26.79 13.01 -1.15
N VAL A 374 26.03 12.75 -0.08
CA VAL A 374 24.58 12.84 -0.11
C VAL A 374 24.15 14.27 0.23
N GLU A 375 23.61 14.99 -0.76
CA GLU A 375 22.88 16.23 -0.53
C GLU A 375 21.51 15.90 0.07
N TYR A 376 21.41 16.02 1.39
CA TYR A 376 20.18 15.70 2.10
C TYR A 376 19.15 16.82 1.98
N GLU A 377 18.51 16.95 0.81
CA GLU A 377 17.26 17.71 0.69
C GLU A 377 16.18 17.11 1.61
N ASP A 378 16.20 15.78 1.77
CA ASP A 378 15.37 15.05 2.71
C ASP A 378 16.00 15.00 4.12
N ILE A 379 15.28 15.57 5.10
CA ILE A 379 15.74 15.61 6.50
C ILE A 379 15.80 14.23 7.18
N ILE A 380 14.96 13.29 6.77
CA ILE A 380 14.90 11.94 7.32
C ILE A 380 16.18 11.19 6.97
N TYR A 381 16.62 11.28 5.72
CA TYR A 381 17.90 10.71 5.27
C TYR A 381 19.09 11.37 5.96
N ASN A 382 19.05 12.69 6.16
CA ASN A 382 20.08 13.40 6.93
C ASN A 382 20.25 12.80 8.32
N PHE A 383 19.14 12.72 9.07
CA PHE A 383 19.16 12.23 10.44
C PHE A 383 19.62 10.78 10.54
N ASN A 384 19.10 9.90 9.66
CA ASN A 384 19.49 8.50 9.66
C ASN A 384 20.96 8.30 9.31
N SER A 385 21.49 9.10 8.38
CA SER A 385 22.91 9.04 7.98
C SER A 385 23.83 9.53 9.08
N LYS A 386 23.47 10.62 9.77
CA LYS A 386 24.21 11.09 10.97
C LYS A 386 24.19 10.05 12.09
N THR A 387 23.07 9.37 12.30
CA THR A 387 22.97 8.24 13.22
C THR A 387 23.89 7.09 12.84
N LEU A 388 23.96 6.72 11.56
CA LEU A 388 24.85 5.66 11.09
C LEU A 388 26.33 6.06 11.21
N LEU A 389 26.68 7.32 10.94
CA LEU A 389 28.03 7.85 11.13
C LEU A 389 28.45 7.86 12.61
N ILE A 390 27.54 8.19 13.54
CA ILE A 390 27.81 8.09 14.98
C ILE A 390 28.21 6.65 15.33
N ALA A 391 27.43 5.66 14.88
CA ALA A 391 27.77 4.27 15.11
C ALA A 391 29.10 3.91 14.44
N THR A 392 29.33 4.35 13.21
CA THR A 392 30.55 4.06 12.44
C THR A 392 31.81 4.58 13.14
N TYR A 393 31.85 5.86 13.54
CA TYR A 393 33.00 6.43 14.25
C TYR A 393 33.20 5.81 15.63
N PHE A 394 32.13 5.37 16.29
CA PHE A 394 32.24 4.61 17.52
C PHE A 394 32.92 3.25 17.30
N GLU A 395 32.52 2.48 16.27
CA GLU A 395 33.14 1.19 15.95
C GLU A 395 34.59 1.31 15.46
N MET A 396 34.96 2.45 14.87
CA MET A 396 36.33 2.75 14.43
C MET A 396 37.23 3.29 15.57
N GLU A 397 36.68 3.52 16.76
CA GLU A 397 37.37 4.18 17.89
C GLU A 397 37.89 5.60 17.56
N GLU A 398 37.26 6.28 16.58
CA GLU A 398 37.57 7.65 16.16
C GLU A 398 36.87 8.67 17.07
N ILE A 399 37.27 8.69 18.35
CA ILE A 399 36.57 9.37 19.43
C ILE A 399 36.46 10.88 19.20
N ASP A 400 37.53 11.56 18.78
CA ASP A 400 37.51 13.01 18.56
C ASP A 400 36.55 13.42 17.43
N VAL A 401 36.54 12.65 16.34
CA VAL A 401 35.63 12.85 15.20
C VAL A 401 34.19 12.58 15.63
N LEU A 402 33.96 11.52 16.41
CA LEU A 402 32.66 11.19 16.99
C LEU A 402 32.10 12.32 17.86
N TYR A 403 32.92 12.91 18.75
CA TYR A 403 32.51 14.05 19.57
C TYR A 403 32.12 15.27 18.73
N SER A 404 32.95 15.61 17.74
CA SER A 404 32.67 16.71 16.81
C SER A 404 31.36 16.49 16.04
N LEU A 405 31.13 15.28 15.54
CA LEU A 405 29.88 14.92 14.87
C LEU A 405 28.67 15.03 15.81
N MET A 406 28.78 14.52 17.03
CA MET A 406 27.70 14.57 18.02
C MET A 406 27.31 16.00 18.38
N ASP A 407 28.29 16.89 18.58
CA ASP A 407 28.03 18.29 18.96
C ASP A 407 27.45 19.10 17.80
N THR A 408 27.98 18.92 16.59
CA THR A 408 27.43 19.55 15.38
C THR A 408 26.01 19.05 15.06
N PHE A 409 25.77 17.74 15.18
CA PHE A 409 24.46 17.15 14.96
C PHE A 409 23.44 17.60 16.02
N ARG A 410 23.83 17.68 17.29
CA ARG A 410 22.98 18.24 18.36
C ARG A 410 22.59 19.69 18.07
N THR A 411 23.56 20.50 17.63
CA THR A 411 23.31 21.91 17.26
C THR A 411 22.34 22.01 16.09
N PHE A 412 22.52 21.18 15.07
CA PHE A 412 21.62 21.10 13.92
C PHE A 412 20.19 20.72 14.32
N LEU A 413 20.03 19.66 15.13
CA LEU A 413 18.72 19.23 15.66
C LEU A 413 18.02 20.36 16.41
N ASN A 414 18.74 21.10 17.27
CA ASN A 414 18.17 22.19 18.06
C ASN A 414 17.66 23.36 17.20
N ARG A 415 18.27 23.59 16.03
CA ARG A 415 17.91 24.65 15.06
C ARG A 415 16.71 24.28 14.19
N ARG A 416 16.47 22.99 13.91
CA ARG A 416 15.34 22.50 13.09
C ARG A 416 14.01 22.51 13.86
N LYS A 417 13.47 23.72 14.08
CA LYS A 417 12.18 23.93 14.76
C LYS A 417 10.97 23.42 13.97
N ASP A 418 11.14 23.23 12.67
CA ASP A 418 10.21 22.62 11.72
C ASP A 418 9.96 21.13 11.97
N VAL A 419 10.88 20.43 12.64
CA VAL A 419 10.70 19.01 12.99
C VAL A 419 9.94 18.87 14.32
N PRO A 420 9.03 17.90 14.50
CA PRO A 420 8.40 17.65 15.79
C PRO A 420 9.40 17.40 16.92
N GLU A 421 9.15 17.95 18.11
CA GLU A 421 10.07 17.86 19.25
C GLU A 421 10.37 16.43 19.66
N GLN A 422 9.34 15.57 19.74
CA GLN A 422 9.49 14.17 20.10
C GLN A 422 10.45 13.43 19.16
N ARG A 423 10.43 13.79 17.86
CA ARG A 423 11.31 13.22 16.86
C ARG A 423 12.74 13.71 17.01
N ARG A 424 12.96 14.99 17.31
CA ARG A 424 14.31 15.50 17.64
C ARG A 424 14.88 14.82 18.89
N LYS A 425 14.02 14.59 19.90
CA LYS A 425 14.41 13.98 21.17
C LYS A 425 14.97 12.57 21.01
N LEU A 426 14.50 11.79 20.03
CA LEU A 426 15.06 10.47 19.66
C LEU A 426 16.58 10.54 19.42
N TYR A 427 17.01 11.48 18.56
CA TYR A 427 18.40 11.63 18.15
C TYR A 427 19.25 12.31 19.23
N ILE A 428 18.67 13.27 19.98
CA ILE A 428 19.35 13.88 21.14
C ILE A 428 19.66 12.81 22.20
N ASN A 429 18.73 11.88 22.45
CA ASN A 429 18.95 10.79 23.38
C ASN A 429 20.04 9.83 22.88
N LEU A 430 20.08 9.49 21.57
CA LEU A 430 21.18 8.72 20.99
C LEU A 430 22.53 9.39 21.27
N ILE A 431 22.65 10.69 21.01
CA ILE A 431 23.88 11.46 21.28
C ILE A 431 24.25 11.41 22.76
N LYS A 432 23.27 11.64 23.65
CA LYS A 432 23.48 11.60 25.11
C LYS A 432 24.03 10.23 25.54
N PHE A 433 23.41 9.14 25.10
CA PHE A 433 23.77 7.79 25.53
C PHE A 433 25.09 7.32 24.91
N THR A 434 25.35 7.66 23.64
CA THR A 434 26.64 7.36 23.00
C THR A 434 27.78 8.09 23.72
N LYS A 435 27.61 9.37 24.06
CA LYS A 435 28.59 10.16 24.83
C LYS A 435 28.81 9.63 26.25
N LYS A 436 27.80 9.02 26.88
CA LYS A 436 27.97 8.34 28.17
C LYS A 436 28.76 7.04 27.97
N LEU A 437 28.40 6.25 26.96
CA LEU A 437 29.05 4.98 26.65
C LEU A 437 30.55 5.13 26.39
N THR A 438 30.96 6.13 25.60
CA THR A 438 32.38 6.40 25.32
C THR A 438 33.21 6.77 26.55
N ASN A 439 32.58 7.26 27.62
CA ASN A 439 33.25 7.67 28.86
C ASN A 439 33.29 6.56 29.93
N ILE A 440 32.54 5.46 29.74
CA ILE A 440 32.53 4.36 30.70
C ILE A 440 33.70 3.42 30.39
N SER A 441 34.52 3.15 31.40
CA SER A 441 35.55 2.12 31.27
C SER A 441 34.91 0.75 31.03
N PRO A 442 35.37 -0.05 30.03
CA PRO A 442 34.86 -1.41 29.80
C PRO A 442 34.95 -2.33 31.02
N LYS A 443 35.83 -2.03 31.98
CA LYS A 443 35.97 -2.79 33.23
C LYS A 443 34.85 -2.49 34.24
N ASN A 444 34.13 -1.39 34.09
CA ASN A 444 33.07 -0.98 35.01
C ASN A 444 31.71 -1.54 34.58
N LYS A 445 31.53 -2.85 34.78
CA LYS A 445 30.29 -3.56 34.43
C LYS A 445 29.04 -2.97 35.08
N LYS A 446 29.16 -2.48 36.33
CA LYS A 446 28.03 -1.85 37.03
C LYS A 446 27.55 -0.61 36.28
N ALA A 447 28.45 0.28 35.90
CA ALA A 447 28.09 1.48 35.14
C ALA A 447 27.49 1.17 33.76
N LEU A 448 27.94 0.10 33.10
CA LEU A 448 27.36 -0.36 31.83
C LEU A 448 25.93 -0.88 32.01
N LEU A 449 25.67 -1.66 33.06
CA LEU A 449 24.33 -2.14 33.39
C LEU A 449 23.37 -1.01 33.79
N ASP A 450 23.85 -0.04 34.58
CA ASP A 450 23.08 1.14 34.95
C ASP A 450 22.72 1.97 33.70
N LEU A 451 23.65 2.12 32.75
CA LEU A 451 23.41 2.77 31.46
C LEU A 451 22.38 1.98 30.62
N LYS A 452 22.47 0.64 30.59
CA LYS A 452 21.50 -0.22 29.89
C LYS A 452 20.10 0.03 30.40
N GLN A 453 19.93 0.08 31.73
CA GLN A 453 18.65 0.36 32.35
C GLN A 453 18.14 1.77 32.02
N GLU A 454 18.99 2.79 32.07
CA GLU A 454 18.60 4.17 31.70
C GLU A 454 18.12 4.26 30.23
N VAL A 455 18.75 3.53 29.31
CA VAL A 455 18.34 3.44 27.90
C VAL A 455 16.96 2.77 27.78
N LEU A 456 16.74 1.65 28.46
CA LEU A 456 15.48 0.91 28.45
C LEU A 456 14.31 1.74 29.03
N GLU A 457 14.55 2.50 30.08
CA GLU A 457 13.54 3.37 30.72
C GLU A 457 13.18 4.58 29.85
N THR A 458 14.14 5.11 29.09
CA THR A 458 13.93 6.31 28.26
C THR A 458 13.01 6.05 27.06
N LYS A 459 13.00 4.82 26.51
CA LYS A 459 12.22 4.28 25.35
C LYS A 459 12.34 5.03 24.00
N ASN A 460 12.46 6.36 24.01
CA ASN A 460 12.53 7.23 22.84
C ASN A 460 13.98 7.51 22.46
N VAL A 461 14.69 6.49 21.96
CA VAL A 461 16.11 6.56 21.57
C VAL A 461 16.31 6.05 20.15
N ALA A 462 16.92 6.86 19.28
CA ALA A 462 17.30 6.40 17.93
C ALA A 462 18.39 5.31 18.03
N SER A 463 18.35 4.30 17.14
CA SER A 463 19.29 3.17 17.13
C SER A 463 19.45 2.47 18.49
N MET A 464 18.36 2.36 19.26
CA MET A 464 18.35 1.73 20.57
C MET A 464 18.93 0.31 20.55
N ASN A 465 18.61 -0.51 19.55
CA ASN A 465 19.13 -1.88 19.44
C ASN A 465 20.66 -1.91 19.34
N TRP A 466 21.27 -1.03 18.54
CA TRP A 466 22.73 -0.95 18.44
C TRP A 466 23.37 -0.49 19.76
N LEU A 467 22.78 0.50 20.46
CA LEU A 467 23.28 0.93 21.77
C LEU A 467 23.26 -0.22 22.79
N LEU A 468 22.16 -0.99 22.84
CA LEU A 468 22.03 -2.12 23.75
C LEU A 468 23.03 -3.24 23.41
N GLU A 469 23.20 -3.54 22.11
CA GLU A 469 24.20 -4.51 21.63
C GLU A 469 25.61 -4.10 22.07
N LYS A 470 26.00 -2.83 21.87
CA LYS A 470 27.32 -2.34 22.28
C LYS A 470 27.52 -2.34 23.80
N ILE A 471 26.49 -2.03 24.57
CA ILE A 471 26.55 -2.11 26.04
C ILE A 471 26.76 -3.57 26.48
N ASP A 472 26.06 -4.51 25.86
CA ASP A 472 26.18 -5.93 26.16
C ASP A 472 27.57 -6.48 25.79
N ASP A 473 28.06 -6.13 24.60
CA ASP A 473 29.41 -6.49 24.14
C ASP A 473 30.49 -5.98 25.12
N LEU A 474 30.42 -4.70 25.52
CA LEU A 474 31.38 -4.09 26.47
C LEU A 474 31.26 -4.66 27.89
N ALA A 475 30.06 -5.08 28.31
CA ALA A 475 29.84 -5.71 29.61
C ALA A 475 30.29 -7.19 29.64
N GLY A 476 30.60 -7.77 28.48
CA GLY A 476 30.89 -9.19 28.30
C GLY A 476 29.66 -10.07 28.51
N LEU A 477 28.47 -9.54 28.18
CA LEU A 477 27.22 -10.30 28.14
C LEU A 477 27.04 -10.87 26.73
N ALA A 478 26.49 -12.08 26.62
CA ALA A 478 26.19 -12.64 25.30
C ALA A 478 25.20 -11.72 24.58
N SER A 479 25.62 -11.22 23.41
CA SER A 479 24.80 -10.33 22.59
C SER A 479 23.50 -11.04 22.20
N PRO A 480 22.31 -10.47 22.47
CA PRO A 480 21.03 -11.13 22.18
C PRO A 480 20.72 -11.31 20.68
N VAL A 481 21.69 -11.01 19.79
CA VAL A 481 21.58 -11.06 18.32
C VAL A 481 22.41 -12.21 17.71
N ALA A 482 22.95 -13.11 18.53
CA ALA A 482 23.52 -14.38 18.05
C ALA A 482 22.46 -15.48 18.05
N GLY A 483 21.55 -15.44 17.06
CA GLY A 483 20.53 -16.46 16.79
C GLY A 483 19.73 -16.15 15.54
#